data_AF-A0A2S4PK17-F1
#
_entry.id   AF-A0A2S4PK17-F1
#
_cell.length_a   1.000
_cell.length_b   1.000
_cell.length_c   1.000
_cell.angle_alpha   90.00
_cell.angle_beta   90.00
_cell.angle_gamma   90.00
#
_symmetry.space_group_name_H-M   'P 1'
#
loop_
_entity.id
_entity.type
_entity.pdbx_description
1 polymer ?
#
loop_
_entity_poly.entity_id
_entity_poly.type
_entity_poly.pdbx_seq_one_letter_code
_entity_poly.pdbx_strand_id
1 'polypeptide(L)'
;MLYAKGMEIDRIASPFIELLYDLDEIYRRILIPEDLCISKYLYYLRDAGPVFYVIIDQTSKIIDVVAEMKNGHYIKCKLVDNYTPEPENIGQNDYGYECGHEIFSHKIVQLSADLALKNDGKNKLFLNPYRGPLYSPEFDYSIYPLSREKNLHYAGKRPENTYFIVLSPTGQIIDVIAELIRGDFIKCARTTTASPDDIESDEDLRLGYLCGYEFFEINHMRQTAKLAKARKLKQLRQVYPKKYKDDSLEGFMYPLYPNGRFYGSAVRTSNGIRPCEASMRGIEAAHPETDNFICEYVNVEFENERLLEIVKFACKALGTQARKFPAKYNGPAFNVHGPYVTWPIKNGNSINGRKNPLPTLFYLITNYKFRVVMNSECMLAGVIAKYDENTFYKCRRSNDYSIPGGESSTPITETPMLK
;
A
#
# COMPACT_ATOMS: atom_id res chain seq x y z
N MET A 1 21.20 -18.94 -30.15
CA MET A 1 19.95 -18.49 -30.80
C MET A 1 19.99 -17.01 -31.20
N LEU A 2 20.21 -16.06 -30.28
CA LEU A 2 20.34 -14.62 -30.63
C LEU A 2 21.48 -14.35 -31.64
N TYR A 3 22.65 -14.97 -31.42
CA TYR A 3 23.77 -14.95 -32.38
C TYR A 3 23.42 -15.52 -33.75
N ALA A 4 22.59 -16.57 -33.81
CA ALA A 4 22.18 -17.18 -35.08
C ALA A 4 21.26 -16.26 -35.90
N LYS A 5 20.61 -15.29 -35.24
CA LYS A 5 19.85 -14.21 -35.89
C LYS A 5 20.71 -12.98 -36.21
N GLY A 6 22.03 -13.05 -36.04
CA GLY A 6 22.95 -11.94 -36.31
C GLY A 6 22.80 -10.75 -35.34
N MET A 7 22.19 -10.96 -34.18
CA MET A 7 22.03 -9.90 -33.19
C MET A 7 23.30 -9.74 -32.35
N GLU A 8 23.92 -8.56 -32.42
CA GLU A 8 25.06 -8.18 -31.60
C GLU A 8 24.58 -7.83 -30.19
N ILE A 9 24.97 -8.64 -29.19
CA ILE A 9 24.53 -8.51 -27.80
C ILE A 9 24.79 -7.11 -27.27
N ASP A 10 25.97 -6.54 -27.51
CA ASP A 10 26.33 -5.22 -26.99
C ASP A 10 25.45 -4.09 -27.52
N ARG A 11 24.84 -4.28 -28.69
CA ARG A 11 23.93 -3.29 -29.31
C ARG A 11 22.51 -3.39 -28.77
N ILE A 12 22.05 -4.59 -28.39
CA ILE A 12 20.67 -4.83 -27.95
C ILE A 12 20.53 -4.92 -26.43
N ALA A 13 21.62 -5.19 -25.71
CA ALA A 13 21.64 -5.26 -24.27
C ALA A 13 21.46 -3.86 -23.69
N SER A 14 20.47 -3.71 -22.83
CA SER A 14 20.27 -2.49 -22.03
C SER A 14 20.70 -2.77 -20.60
N PRO A 15 21.29 -1.83 -19.86
CA PRO A 15 21.76 -2.16 -18.53
C PRO A 15 20.56 -2.46 -17.62
N PHE A 16 20.67 -3.50 -16.81
CA PHE A 16 19.64 -3.97 -15.90
C PHE A 16 19.86 -3.32 -14.54
N ILE A 17 18.87 -2.60 -14.04
CA ILE A 17 18.86 -2.13 -12.65
C ILE A 17 17.54 -2.61 -12.09
N GLU A 18 17.62 -3.66 -11.28
CA GLU A 18 16.55 -4.05 -10.40
C GLU A 18 17.18 -4.39 -9.07
N LEU A 19 16.83 -3.62 -8.04
CA LEU A 19 17.46 -3.72 -6.73
C LEU A 19 17.26 -5.07 -6.03
N LEU A 20 16.30 -5.84 -6.53
CA LEU A 20 15.79 -7.05 -5.90
C LEU A 20 16.75 -8.22 -6.03
N TYR A 21 17.64 -8.15 -7.01
CA TYR A 21 18.61 -9.19 -7.25
C TYR A 21 19.97 -8.90 -6.59
N ASP A 22 20.09 -7.77 -5.86
CA ASP A 22 21.36 -7.23 -5.34
C ASP A 22 22.49 -7.30 -6.39
N LEU A 23 22.11 -7.05 -7.66
CA LEU A 23 23.02 -7.13 -8.79
C LEU A 23 23.73 -5.79 -8.94
N ASP A 24 25.03 -5.87 -9.17
CA ASP A 24 25.85 -4.73 -9.51
C ASP A 24 25.36 -4.03 -10.79
N GLU A 25 25.81 -2.79 -11.00
CA GLU A 25 25.42 -2.00 -12.18
C GLU A 25 25.96 -2.58 -13.51
N ILE A 26 26.81 -3.61 -13.45
CA ILE A 26 27.40 -4.30 -14.61
C ILE A 26 26.44 -5.25 -15.32
N TYR A 27 25.33 -5.63 -14.70
CA TYR A 27 24.39 -6.56 -15.32
C TYR A 27 23.57 -5.86 -16.39
N ARG A 28 23.30 -6.59 -17.47
CA ARG A 28 22.53 -6.11 -18.62
C ARG A 28 21.37 -7.04 -18.87
N ARG A 29 20.30 -6.52 -19.47
CA ARG A 29 19.14 -7.28 -19.91
C ARG A 29 18.98 -7.22 -21.41
N ILE A 30 18.50 -8.31 -21.97
CA ILE A 30 18.16 -8.42 -23.39
C ILE A 30 16.68 -8.80 -23.48
N LEU A 31 15.90 -8.04 -24.24
CA LEU A 31 14.52 -8.39 -24.53
C LEU A 31 14.48 -9.71 -25.33
N ILE A 32 13.71 -10.69 -24.86
CA ILE A 32 13.48 -11.93 -25.59
C ILE A 32 12.49 -11.64 -26.72
N PRO A 33 12.85 -11.92 -27.99
CA PRO A 33 11.92 -11.82 -29.10
C PRO A 33 10.66 -12.68 -28.88
N GLU A 34 9.48 -12.14 -29.18
CA GLU A 34 8.20 -12.81 -28.94
C GLU A 34 8.09 -14.16 -29.65
N ASP A 35 8.76 -14.33 -30.80
CA ASP A 35 8.77 -15.59 -31.55
C ASP A 35 9.54 -16.72 -30.84
N LEU A 36 10.33 -16.38 -29.82
CA LEU A 36 11.04 -17.33 -28.96
C LEU A 36 10.24 -17.67 -27.70
N CYS A 37 9.15 -16.95 -27.45
CA CYS A 37 8.23 -17.17 -26.34
C CYS A 37 7.03 -18.01 -26.83
N ILE A 38 7.23 -19.32 -26.92
CA ILE A 38 6.15 -20.23 -27.31
C ILE A 38 5.25 -20.46 -26.09
N SER A 39 4.08 -19.81 -26.07
CA SER A 39 3.02 -20.19 -25.14
C SER A 39 2.45 -21.55 -25.55
N LYS A 40 2.41 -22.51 -24.62
CA LYS A 40 1.73 -23.80 -24.84
C LYS A 40 0.21 -23.65 -24.99
N TYR A 41 -0.36 -22.50 -24.61
CA TYR A 41 -1.80 -22.24 -24.63
C TYR A 41 -2.12 -21.16 -25.65
N LEU A 42 -2.45 -21.60 -26.86
CA LEU A 42 -2.62 -20.80 -28.08
C LEU A 42 -4.03 -20.19 -28.28
N TYR A 43 -4.88 -20.18 -27.25
CA TYR A 43 -6.34 -20.03 -27.48
C TYR A 43 -6.97 -18.66 -27.24
N TYR A 44 -6.23 -17.61 -26.85
CA TYR A 44 -6.83 -16.27 -26.76
C TYR A 44 -5.92 -15.17 -27.31
N LEU A 45 -6.43 -14.53 -28.36
CA LEU A 45 -5.91 -13.37 -29.09
C LEU A 45 -5.74 -12.15 -28.16
N ARG A 46 -4.62 -12.07 -27.43
CA ARG A 46 -4.08 -10.77 -27.00
C ARG A 46 -2.91 -10.46 -27.92
N ASP A 47 -2.98 -9.30 -28.59
CA ASP A 47 -1.99 -8.83 -29.57
C ASP A 47 -0.60 -8.54 -28.98
N ALA A 48 -0.36 -8.88 -27.71
CA ALA A 48 0.87 -8.57 -27.01
C ALA A 48 1.07 -9.58 -25.86
N GLY A 49 1.88 -10.62 -26.07
CA GLY A 49 2.23 -11.60 -25.03
C GLY A 49 3.13 -11.01 -23.94
N PRO A 50 3.47 -11.76 -22.89
CA PRO A 50 4.28 -11.25 -21.79
C PRO A 50 5.70 -10.88 -22.25
N VAL A 51 6.27 -9.85 -21.62
CA VAL A 51 7.61 -9.34 -21.95
C VAL A 51 8.63 -9.98 -21.02
N PHE A 52 9.52 -10.77 -21.61
CA PHE A 52 10.61 -11.43 -20.89
C PHE A 52 11.96 -10.84 -21.25
N TYR A 53 12.87 -10.87 -20.29
CA TYR A 53 14.23 -10.42 -20.46
C TYR A 53 15.21 -11.49 -19.98
N VAL A 54 16.29 -11.68 -20.72
CA VAL A 54 17.45 -12.43 -20.26
C VAL A 54 18.39 -11.48 -19.54
N ILE A 55 18.78 -11.80 -18.32
CA ILE A 55 19.80 -11.07 -17.58
C ILE A 55 21.16 -11.72 -17.86
N ILE A 56 22.12 -10.89 -18.25
CA ILE A 56 23.49 -11.29 -18.55
C ILE A 56 24.49 -10.47 -17.73
N ASP A 57 25.63 -11.06 -17.44
CA ASP A 57 26.77 -10.34 -16.84
C ASP A 57 27.65 -9.64 -17.90
N GLN A 58 28.76 -9.06 -17.45
CA GLN A 58 29.76 -8.40 -18.31
C GLN A 58 30.44 -9.35 -19.31
N THR A 59 30.44 -10.66 -19.04
CA THR A 59 30.97 -11.71 -19.93
C THR A 59 29.92 -12.27 -20.89
N SER A 60 28.70 -11.70 -20.88
CA SER A 60 27.53 -12.21 -21.60
C SER A 60 27.06 -13.59 -21.17
N LYS A 61 27.45 -14.05 -19.97
CA LYS A 61 26.91 -15.27 -19.37
C LYS A 61 25.47 -14.99 -18.93
N ILE A 62 24.56 -15.92 -19.24
CA ILE A 62 23.17 -15.86 -18.77
C ILE A 62 23.14 -16.13 -17.28
N ILE A 63 22.55 -15.19 -16.54
CA ILE A 63 22.40 -15.24 -15.09
C ILE A 63 20.99 -15.67 -14.74
N ASP A 64 20.00 -15.09 -15.44
CA ASP A 64 18.60 -15.35 -15.16
C ASP A 64 17.68 -14.98 -16.33
N VAL A 65 16.41 -15.35 -16.20
CA VAL A 65 15.31 -14.85 -17.04
C VAL A 65 14.27 -14.20 -16.13
N VAL A 66 13.79 -13.03 -16.52
CA VAL A 66 12.85 -12.25 -15.71
C VAL A 66 11.68 -11.74 -16.54
N ALA A 67 10.53 -11.55 -15.90
CA ALA A 67 9.34 -10.94 -16.49
C ALA A 67 9.04 -9.60 -15.82
N GLU A 68 8.54 -8.63 -16.59
CA GLU A 68 8.16 -7.32 -16.06
C GLU A 68 6.72 -7.32 -15.53
N MET A 69 6.59 -7.08 -14.22
CA MET A 69 5.33 -6.97 -13.51
C MET A 69 4.63 -5.63 -13.79
N LYS A 70 3.33 -5.57 -13.54
CA LYS A 70 2.49 -4.37 -13.75
C LYS A 70 2.91 -3.18 -12.89
N ASN A 71 3.57 -3.41 -11.75
CA ASN A 71 4.14 -2.35 -10.91
C ASN A 71 5.50 -1.82 -11.42
N GLY A 72 6.02 -2.37 -12.53
CA GLY A 72 7.30 -1.97 -13.13
C GLY A 72 8.53 -2.66 -12.53
N HIS A 73 8.34 -3.61 -11.61
CA HIS A 73 9.40 -4.48 -11.10
C HIS A 73 9.56 -5.74 -11.95
N TYR A 74 10.61 -6.50 -11.67
CA TYR A 74 10.83 -7.81 -12.31
C TYR A 74 10.59 -8.96 -11.33
N ILE A 75 10.13 -10.07 -11.89
CA ILE A 75 10.00 -11.34 -11.18
C ILE A 75 10.80 -12.41 -11.91
N LYS A 76 11.51 -13.24 -11.14
CA LYS A 76 12.37 -14.31 -11.65
C LYS A 76 11.53 -15.42 -12.26
N CYS A 77 11.91 -15.87 -13.45
CA CYS A 77 11.34 -17.05 -14.06
C CYS A 77 12.02 -18.29 -13.49
N LYS A 78 11.23 -19.26 -13.03
CA LYS A 78 11.77 -20.56 -12.61
C LYS A 78 12.13 -21.38 -13.85
N LEU A 79 13.31 -21.96 -13.85
CA LEU A 79 13.67 -22.98 -14.83
C LEU A 79 12.76 -24.18 -14.63
N VAL A 80 11.96 -24.51 -15.65
CA VAL A 80 11.19 -25.75 -15.68
C VAL A 80 12.10 -26.82 -16.27
N ASP A 81 12.91 -27.44 -15.41
CA ASP A 81 13.46 -28.74 -15.76
C ASP A 81 12.39 -29.80 -15.43
N ASN A 82 12.37 -30.91 -16.17
CA ASN A 82 11.45 -32.02 -15.89
C ASN A 82 11.78 -32.75 -14.57
N TYR A 83 12.74 -32.24 -13.78
CA TYR A 83 13.36 -32.93 -12.67
C TYR A 83 13.30 -32.19 -11.34
N THR A 84 12.87 -30.93 -11.29
CA THR A 84 12.62 -30.26 -10.01
C THR A 84 11.33 -30.87 -9.45
N PRO A 85 11.39 -31.76 -8.44
CA PRO A 85 10.17 -32.22 -7.80
C PRO A 85 9.41 -30.98 -7.32
N GLU A 86 8.08 -31.01 -7.45
CA GLU A 86 7.28 -30.07 -6.67
C GLU A 86 7.74 -30.19 -5.21
N PRO A 87 7.99 -29.07 -4.51
CA PRO A 87 8.43 -29.14 -3.13
C PRO A 87 7.51 -30.09 -2.41
N GLU A 88 8.09 -31.11 -1.75
CA GLU A 88 7.33 -32.08 -0.97
C GLU A 88 6.35 -31.33 -0.08
N ASN A 89 5.22 -31.96 0.28
CA ASN A 89 4.24 -31.39 1.20
C ASN A 89 4.87 -31.15 2.58
N ILE A 90 5.77 -30.17 2.68
CA ILE A 90 6.28 -29.53 3.87
C ILE A 90 5.02 -28.99 4.56
N GLY A 91 4.97 -29.15 5.89
CA GLY A 91 3.80 -28.84 6.70
C GLY A 91 3.13 -27.54 6.24
N GLN A 92 1.79 -27.58 6.08
CA GLN A 92 1.00 -26.58 5.36
C GLN A 92 1.23 -25.11 5.79
N ASN A 93 1.89 -24.86 6.92
CA ASN A 93 1.97 -23.55 7.56
C ASN A 93 3.36 -22.87 7.52
N ASP A 94 4.42 -23.55 7.04
CA ASP A 94 5.81 -23.07 7.22
C ASP A 94 6.44 -22.44 5.97
N TYR A 95 5.65 -22.09 4.95
CA TYR A 95 6.17 -21.50 3.71
C TYR A 95 5.52 -20.15 3.36
N GLY A 96 6.32 -19.25 2.82
CA GLY A 96 5.87 -18.02 2.18
C GLY A 96 5.82 -18.12 0.66
N TYR A 97 5.51 -17.00 0.02
CA TYR A 97 5.49 -16.82 -1.42
C TYR A 97 6.36 -15.62 -1.80
N GLU A 98 7.37 -15.85 -2.64
CA GLU A 98 8.25 -14.84 -3.18
C GLU A 98 7.74 -14.40 -4.57
N CYS A 99 7.26 -13.16 -4.64
CA CYS A 99 6.67 -12.53 -5.81
C CYS A 99 7.52 -11.32 -6.25
N GLY A 100 8.70 -11.59 -6.82
CA GLY A 100 9.67 -10.54 -7.13
C GLY A 100 10.34 -10.04 -5.86
N HIS A 101 9.98 -8.86 -5.37
CA HIS A 101 10.52 -8.32 -4.10
C HIS A 101 9.67 -8.59 -2.89
N GLU A 102 8.43 -8.98 -3.12
CA GLU A 102 7.49 -9.17 -2.04
C GLU A 102 7.51 -10.62 -1.62
N ILE A 103 7.91 -10.84 -0.38
CA ILE A 103 7.67 -12.09 0.32
C ILE A 103 6.35 -11.93 1.07
N PHE A 104 5.45 -12.89 0.86
CA PHE A 104 4.18 -12.99 1.57
C PHE A 104 4.21 -14.22 2.46
N SER A 105 4.06 -14.03 3.78
CA SER A 105 3.94 -15.16 4.71
C SER A 105 2.66 -15.95 4.46
N HIS A 106 2.68 -17.24 4.82
CA HIS A 106 1.48 -18.10 4.77
C HIS A 106 0.27 -17.43 5.44
N LYS A 107 0.50 -16.81 6.61
CA LYS A 107 -0.52 -16.13 7.41
C LYS A 107 -1.21 -14.99 6.65
N ILE A 108 -0.47 -14.20 5.88
CA ILE A 108 -1.03 -13.10 5.07
C ILE A 108 -1.88 -13.66 3.91
N VAL A 109 -1.40 -14.73 3.27
CA VAL A 109 -2.11 -15.40 2.18
C VAL A 109 -3.40 -16.06 2.70
N GLN A 110 -3.33 -16.75 3.84
CA GLN A 110 -4.48 -17.36 4.51
C GLN A 110 -5.51 -16.30 4.93
N LEU A 111 -5.07 -15.22 5.57
CA LEU A 111 -5.96 -14.11 5.94
C LEU A 111 -6.69 -13.54 4.70
N SER A 112 -5.98 -13.41 3.59
CA SER A 112 -6.58 -12.93 2.33
C SER A 112 -7.58 -13.92 1.75
N ALA A 113 -7.33 -15.23 1.87
CA ALA A 113 -8.28 -16.28 1.47
C ALA A 113 -9.54 -16.25 2.36
N ASP A 114 -9.38 -16.16 3.68
CA ASP A 114 -10.48 -16.07 4.63
C ASP A 114 -11.36 -14.84 4.35
N LEU A 115 -10.72 -13.70 4.02
CA LEU A 115 -11.42 -12.49 3.61
C LEU A 115 -12.17 -12.66 2.29
N ALA A 116 -11.61 -13.39 1.32
CA ALA A 116 -12.29 -13.68 0.08
C ALA A 116 -13.57 -14.50 0.33
N LEU A 117 -13.53 -15.47 1.25
CA LEU A 117 -14.63 -16.37 1.58
C LEU A 117 -15.70 -15.73 2.47
N LYS A 118 -15.32 -14.94 3.48
CA LYS A 118 -16.25 -14.29 4.43
C LYS A 118 -17.19 -13.28 3.77
N ASN A 119 -16.86 -12.81 2.57
CA ASN A 119 -17.64 -11.84 1.84
C ASN A 119 -18.85 -12.50 1.15
N ASP A 120 -19.86 -12.92 1.93
CA ASP A 120 -21.13 -13.55 1.50
C ASP A 120 -22.00 -12.64 0.60
N GLY A 121 -21.52 -12.36 -0.62
CA GLY A 121 -22.25 -11.66 -1.67
C GLY A 121 -22.10 -10.13 -1.71
N LYS A 122 -21.75 -9.47 -0.60
CA LYS A 122 -21.66 -7.98 -0.56
C LYS A 122 -20.43 -7.40 -1.26
N ASN A 123 -19.37 -8.19 -1.44
CA ASN A 123 -18.10 -7.75 -2.05
C ASN A 123 -17.64 -8.68 -3.19
N LYS A 124 -18.57 -9.21 -4.01
CA LYS A 124 -18.24 -9.97 -5.23
C LYS A 124 -17.35 -9.20 -6.23
N LEU A 125 -17.12 -7.91 -6.01
CA LEU A 125 -16.28 -7.05 -6.86
C LEU A 125 -14.81 -7.50 -6.90
N PHE A 126 -14.32 -8.21 -5.88
CA PHE A 126 -12.90 -8.53 -5.77
C PHE A 126 -12.56 -9.98 -6.09
N LEU A 127 -13.47 -10.92 -5.85
CA LEU A 127 -13.31 -12.31 -6.25
C LEU A 127 -13.69 -12.45 -7.73
N ASN A 128 -12.69 -12.50 -8.60
CA ASN A 128 -12.88 -12.58 -10.04
C ASN A 128 -12.52 -13.98 -10.55
N PRO A 129 -13.27 -14.55 -11.50
CA PRO A 129 -12.84 -15.77 -12.17
C PRO A 129 -11.45 -15.57 -12.78
N TYR A 130 -10.57 -16.54 -12.58
CA TYR A 130 -9.24 -16.51 -13.18
C TYR A 130 -9.35 -16.64 -14.70
N ARG A 131 -8.67 -15.73 -15.41
CA ARG A 131 -8.59 -15.74 -16.88
C ARG A 131 -7.14 -15.56 -17.29
N GLY A 132 -6.45 -16.67 -17.51
CA GLY A 132 -5.05 -16.65 -17.95
C GLY A 132 -4.51 -18.04 -18.26
N PRO A 133 -3.27 -18.15 -18.76
CA PRO A 133 -2.72 -19.40 -19.27
C PRO A 133 -2.15 -20.33 -18.19
N LEU A 134 -1.99 -19.87 -16.93
CA LEU A 134 -1.38 -20.69 -15.87
C LEU A 134 -2.21 -21.91 -15.43
N TYR A 135 -3.54 -21.89 -15.61
CA TYR A 135 -4.45 -22.94 -15.16
C TYR A 135 -5.50 -23.22 -16.25
N SER A 136 -5.98 -24.47 -16.32
CA SER A 136 -7.08 -24.81 -17.21
C SER A 136 -8.35 -24.04 -16.81
N PRO A 137 -9.11 -23.49 -17.78
CA PRO A 137 -10.39 -22.84 -17.48
C PRO A 137 -11.42 -23.81 -16.88
N GLU A 138 -11.26 -25.12 -17.06
CA GLU A 138 -12.16 -26.16 -16.54
C GLU A 138 -12.14 -26.27 -15.00
N PHE A 139 -11.14 -25.70 -14.34
CA PHE A 139 -11.02 -25.78 -12.87
C PHE A 139 -11.82 -24.69 -12.14
N ASP A 140 -12.42 -23.73 -12.86
CA ASP A 140 -13.21 -22.63 -12.29
C ASP A 140 -12.52 -21.88 -11.15
N TYR A 141 -11.18 -21.76 -11.23
CA TYR A 141 -10.41 -21.03 -10.24
C TYR A 141 -10.79 -19.55 -10.21
N SER A 142 -10.69 -18.96 -9.04
CA SER A 142 -10.90 -17.54 -8.81
C SER A 142 -9.62 -16.88 -8.31
N ILE A 143 -9.47 -15.59 -8.58
CA ILE A 143 -8.38 -14.77 -8.05
C ILE A 143 -8.93 -13.70 -7.11
N TYR A 144 -8.17 -13.44 -6.05
CA TYR A 144 -8.46 -12.39 -5.10
C TYR A 144 -7.22 -11.54 -4.82
N PRO A 145 -7.35 -10.20 -4.80
CA PRO A 145 -6.30 -9.27 -4.40
C PRO A 145 -5.53 -9.63 -3.13
N LEU A 146 -4.21 -9.79 -3.23
CA LEU A 146 -3.33 -9.96 -2.07
C LEU A 146 -2.82 -8.59 -1.60
N SER A 147 -2.97 -8.30 -0.30
CA SER A 147 -2.51 -7.05 0.33
C SER A 147 -1.66 -7.39 1.55
N ARG A 148 -0.55 -6.64 1.75
CA ARG A 148 0.28 -6.75 2.97
C ARG A 148 -0.42 -6.22 4.20
N GLU A 149 -1.13 -5.12 4.03
CA GLU A 149 -1.79 -4.48 5.15
C GLU A 149 -2.96 -5.36 5.60
N LYS A 150 -3.05 -5.62 6.91
CA LYS A 150 -4.23 -6.21 7.56
C LYS A 150 -5.51 -5.40 7.32
N ASN A 151 -5.36 -4.22 6.72
CA ASN A 151 -6.43 -3.32 6.33
C ASN A 151 -7.25 -3.93 5.20
N LEU A 152 -8.41 -4.44 5.60
CA LEU A 152 -9.56 -4.80 4.77
C LEU A 152 -9.61 -3.93 3.52
N HIS A 153 -9.76 -4.54 2.34
CA HIS A 153 -10.08 -3.83 1.09
C HIS A 153 -11.29 -2.91 1.30
N TYR A 154 -11.04 -1.65 1.66
CA TYR A 154 -12.11 -0.74 2.04
C TYR A 154 -12.96 -0.42 0.82
N ALA A 155 -14.29 -0.43 1.00
CA ALA A 155 -15.24 -0.01 -0.03
C ALA A 155 -14.90 1.41 -0.52
N GLY A 156 -14.38 1.50 -1.75
CA GLY A 156 -14.07 2.77 -2.42
C GLY A 156 -12.64 2.91 -2.94
N LYS A 157 -11.68 2.14 -2.40
CA LYS A 157 -10.31 2.11 -2.95
C LYS A 157 -10.19 0.88 -3.85
N ARG A 158 -10.00 1.09 -5.15
CA ARG A 158 -9.63 -0.02 -6.06
C ARG A 158 -8.22 -0.42 -5.66
N PRO A 159 -8.01 -1.59 -5.07
CA PRO A 159 -6.70 -1.97 -4.61
C PRO A 159 -5.84 -2.15 -5.87
N GLU A 160 -4.69 -1.49 -5.88
CA GLU A 160 -3.77 -1.48 -7.01
C GLU A 160 -2.98 -2.79 -7.01
N ASN A 161 -3.67 -3.89 -7.30
CA ASN A 161 -3.12 -5.21 -7.05
C ASN A 161 -2.21 -5.64 -8.19
N THR A 162 -0.95 -5.87 -7.84
CA THR A 162 -0.03 -6.65 -8.68
C THR A 162 -0.06 -8.12 -8.27
N TYR A 163 -0.45 -8.44 -7.03
CA TYR A 163 -0.40 -9.79 -6.49
C TYR A 163 -1.80 -10.30 -6.18
N PHE A 164 -2.03 -11.58 -6.45
CA PHE A 164 -3.32 -12.23 -6.29
C PHE A 164 -3.14 -13.62 -5.70
N ILE A 165 -4.03 -14.00 -4.80
CA ILE A 165 -4.19 -15.41 -4.42
C ILE A 165 -5.09 -16.11 -5.43
N VAL A 166 -4.80 -17.37 -5.72
CA VAL A 166 -5.62 -18.24 -6.57
C VAL A 166 -6.36 -19.21 -5.67
N LEU A 167 -7.68 -19.23 -5.79
CA LEU A 167 -8.59 -20.04 -4.97
C LEU A 167 -9.30 -21.07 -5.85
N SER A 168 -9.42 -22.29 -5.33
CA SER A 168 -10.29 -23.32 -5.89
C SER A 168 -11.78 -22.95 -5.73
N PRO A 169 -12.71 -23.65 -6.40
CA PRO A 169 -14.14 -23.49 -6.14
C PRO A 169 -14.54 -23.80 -4.69
N THR A 170 -13.74 -24.59 -3.97
CA THR A 170 -13.94 -24.92 -2.54
C THR A 170 -13.29 -23.91 -1.60
N GLY A 171 -12.63 -22.86 -2.14
CA GLY A 171 -11.95 -21.85 -1.34
C GLY A 171 -10.54 -22.23 -0.88
N GLN A 172 -9.98 -23.34 -1.36
CA GLN A 172 -8.61 -23.75 -1.05
C GLN A 172 -7.60 -22.89 -1.81
N ILE A 173 -6.50 -22.53 -1.15
CA ILE A 173 -5.41 -21.77 -1.76
C ILE A 173 -4.63 -22.69 -2.69
N ILE A 174 -4.64 -22.36 -3.98
CA ILE A 174 -3.87 -23.06 -5.01
C ILE A 174 -2.46 -22.47 -5.10
N ASP A 175 -2.37 -21.14 -5.20
CA ASP A 175 -1.10 -20.44 -5.46
C ASP A 175 -1.20 -18.93 -5.17
N VAL A 176 -0.06 -18.24 -5.29
CA VAL A 176 0.02 -16.79 -5.41
C VAL A 176 0.59 -16.43 -6.78
N ILE A 177 -0.04 -15.48 -7.48
CA ILE A 177 0.36 -15.04 -8.81
C ILE A 177 0.58 -13.53 -8.85
N ALA A 178 1.46 -13.08 -9.74
CA ALA A 178 1.71 -11.68 -10.02
C ALA A 178 1.21 -11.31 -11.44
N GLU A 179 0.56 -10.16 -11.57
CA GLU A 179 0.10 -9.61 -12.85
C GLU A 179 1.26 -8.91 -13.57
N LEU A 180 1.46 -9.25 -14.83
CA LEU A 180 2.47 -8.71 -15.73
C LEU A 180 1.97 -7.42 -16.41
N ILE A 181 2.88 -6.64 -17.00
CA ILE A 181 2.56 -5.32 -17.61
C ILE A 181 1.46 -5.38 -18.70
N ARG A 182 1.28 -6.54 -19.35
CA ARG A 182 0.26 -6.79 -20.38
C ARG A 182 -0.98 -7.54 -19.85
N GLY A 183 -1.12 -7.64 -18.53
CA GLY A 183 -2.26 -8.26 -17.85
C GLY A 183 -2.29 -9.78 -17.91
N ASP A 184 -1.17 -10.42 -18.23
CA ASP A 184 -0.94 -11.85 -18.00
C ASP A 184 -0.52 -12.09 -16.55
N PHE A 185 -0.34 -13.35 -16.18
CA PHE A 185 0.06 -13.74 -14.83
C PHE A 185 1.26 -14.66 -14.83
N ILE A 186 2.04 -14.61 -13.76
CA ILE A 186 3.13 -15.54 -13.45
C ILE A 186 3.02 -16.02 -12.01
N LYS A 187 3.37 -17.28 -11.75
CA LYS A 187 3.37 -17.86 -10.41
C LYS A 187 4.51 -17.28 -9.58
N CYS A 188 4.22 -17.02 -8.31
CA CYS A 188 5.25 -16.74 -7.32
C CYS A 188 5.94 -18.03 -6.87
N ALA A 189 7.20 -17.92 -6.43
CA ALA A 189 7.92 -19.08 -5.91
C ALA A 189 7.49 -19.33 -4.46
N ARG A 190 7.16 -20.57 -4.10
CA ARG A 190 7.05 -20.94 -2.68
C ARG A 190 8.45 -20.91 -2.07
N THR A 191 8.59 -20.31 -0.90
CA THR A 191 9.86 -20.19 -0.20
C THR A 191 9.72 -20.57 1.27
N THR A 192 10.70 -21.26 1.83
CA THR A 192 10.81 -21.51 3.28
C THR A 192 11.63 -20.43 3.98
N THR A 193 12.15 -19.46 3.23
CA THR A 193 12.75 -18.27 3.82
C THR A 193 11.68 -17.61 4.67
N ALA A 194 11.92 -17.57 5.99
CA ALA A 194 11.06 -16.88 6.93
C ALA A 194 10.76 -15.49 6.37
N SER A 195 9.48 -15.10 6.34
CA SER A 195 9.15 -13.73 5.98
C SER A 195 9.97 -12.82 6.91
N PRO A 196 10.52 -11.71 6.42
CA PRO A 196 11.15 -10.72 7.29
C PRO A 196 10.24 -10.36 8.48
N ASP A 197 8.91 -10.43 8.28
CA ASP A 197 7.90 -10.23 9.32
C ASP A 197 7.96 -11.21 10.51
N ASP A 198 8.54 -12.41 10.36
CA ASP A 198 8.72 -13.35 11.49
C ASP A 198 10.04 -13.09 12.25
N ILE A 199 11.00 -12.41 11.63
CA ILE A 199 12.29 -12.05 12.24
C ILE A 199 12.21 -10.66 12.92
N GLU A 200 11.28 -9.78 12.52
CA GLU A 200 10.98 -8.51 13.19
C GLU A 200 9.88 -8.66 14.28
N SER A 201 9.90 -9.77 15.03
CA SER A 201 9.12 -9.86 16.29
C SER A 201 9.87 -9.27 17.50
N ASP A 202 11.10 -8.79 17.30
CA ASP A 202 11.85 -7.97 18.26
C ASP A 202 12.08 -6.55 17.67
N GLU A 203 11.68 -5.53 18.44
CA GLU A 203 11.79 -4.08 18.23
C GLU A 203 10.55 -3.34 17.67
N ASP A 204 9.72 -2.91 18.63
CA ASP A 204 8.43 -2.21 18.60
C ASP A 204 8.23 -0.97 17.70
N LEU A 205 9.19 -0.59 16.84
CA LEU A 205 9.15 0.68 16.11
C LEU A 205 9.45 0.50 14.62
N ARG A 206 8.42 0.65 13.77
CA ARG A 206 8.62 0.86 12.33
C ARG A 206 9.20 2.25 12.12
N LEU A 207 10.50 2.29 11.82
CA LEU A 207 11.19 3.50 11.38
C LEU A 207 10.80 3.80 9.93
N GLY A 208 10.50 5.06 9.62
CA GLY A 208 10.14 5.45 8.26
C GLY A 208 9.98 6.95 8.08
N TYR A 209 9.28 7.32 7.01
CA TYR A 209 9.00 8.70 6.65
C TYR A 209 7.51 8.87 6.42
N LEU A 210 6.95 9.94 6.96
CA LEU A 210 5.57 10.33 6.74
C LEU A 210 5.53 11.43 5.68
N CYS A 211 4.95 11.12 4.53
CA CYS A 211 4.66 12.09 3.48
C CYS A 211 3.16 12.38 3.48
N GLY A 212 2.75 13.41 4.22
CA GLY A 212 1.33 13.68 4.45
C GLY A 212 0.71 12.63 5.37
N TYR A 213 -0.02 11.67 4.81
CA TYR A 213 -0.66 10.56 5.55
C TYR A 213 -0.09 9.19 5.21
N GLU A 214 0.73 9.15 4.16
CA GLU A 214 1.37 7.94 3.71
C GLU A 214 2.67 7.76 4.48
N PHE A 215 2.84 6.56 5.04
CA PHE A 215 4.05 6.18 5.73
C PHE A 215 4.85 5.24 4.85
N PHE A 216 6.12 5.58 4.67
CA PHE A 216 7.07 4.82 3.88
C PHE A 216 8.10 4.25 4.84
N GLU A 217 8.14 2.92 4.92
CA GLU A 217 9.09 2.23 5.78
C GLU A 217 10.55 2.53 5.38
N ILE A 218 11.46 2.57 6.35
CA ILE A 218 12.86 2.92 6.13
C ILE A 218 13.54 1.99 5.12
N ASN A 219 13.20 0.69 5.12
CA ASN A 219 13.75 -0.29 4.18
C ASN A 219 13.29 0.01 2.75
N HIS A 220 11.99 0.27 2.57
CA HIS A 220 11.43 0.74 1.30
C HIS A 220 12.13 2.02 0.82
N MET A 221 12.37 2.97 1.72
CA MET A 221 13.05 4.23 1.40
C MET A 221 14.52 4.05 1.03
N ARG A 222 15.26 3.16 1.72
CA ARG A 222 16.65 2.80 1.38
C ARG A 222 16.72 2.16 0.01
N GLN A 223 15.81 1.23 -0.30
CA GLN A 223 15.70 0.64 -1.62
C GLN A 223 15.38 1.74 -2.65
N THR A 224 14.38 2.59 -2.42
CA THR A 224 14.05 3.71 -3.30
C THR A 224 15.26 4.58 -3.64
N ALA A 225 16.07 4.92 -2.62
CA ALA A 225 17.26 5.73 -2.79
C ALA A 225 18.34 5.03 -3.64
N LYS A 226 18.58 3.73 -3.41
CA LYS A 226 19.48 2.93 -4.25
C LYS A 226 19.00 2.93 -5.72
N LEU A 227 17.69 2.79 -5.95
CA LEU A 227 17.09 2.77 -7.30
C LEU A 227 17.27 4.11 -8.01
N ALA A 228 17.00 5.19 -7.29
CA ALA A 228 17.17 6.55 -7.77
C ALA A 228 18.62 6.81 -8.19
N LYS A 229 19.59 6.38 -7.36
CA LYS A 229 21.02 6.53 -7.64
C LYS A 229 21.42 5.78 -8.91
N ALA A 230 21.04 4.53 -9.04
CA ALA A 230 21.37 3.70 -10.20
C ALA A 230 20.73 4.27 -11.49
N ARG A 231 19.49 4.79 -11.41
CA ARG A 231 18.81 5.44 -12.54
C ARG A 231 19.46 6.76 -12.97
N LYS A 232 20.00 7.55 -12.03
CA LYS A 232 20.69 8.82 -12.33
C LYS A 232 21.83 8.65 -13.34
N LEU A 233 22.53 7.52 -13.31
CA LEU A 233 23.68 7.25 -14.17
C LEU A 233 23.30 7.05 -15.64
N LYS A 234 22.03 6.76 -15.94
CA LYS A 234 21.54 6.43 -17.29
C LYS A 234 20.87 7.62 -17.99
N GLN A 235 21.30 8.84 -17.69
CA GLN A 235 20.60 10.12 -17.88
C GLN A 235 20.39 10.60 -19.35
N LEU A 236 20.14 9.72 -20.32
CA LEU A 236 19.91 10.18 -21.69
C LEU A 236 18.53 10.84 -21.87
N ARG A 237 17.48 10.40 -21.15
CA ARG A 237 16.10 10.94 -21.28
C ARG A 237 15.21 10.85 -20.03
N GLN A 238 15.74 10.44 -18.87
CA GLN A 238 14.89 10.20 -17.70
C GLN A 238 14.41 11.49 -17.03
N VAL A 239 13.13 11.49 -16.62
CA VAL A 239 12.51 12.59 -15.87
C VAL A 239 13.03 12.65 -14.44
N TYR A 240 13.48 11.54 -13.86
CA TYR A 240 13.95 11.43 -12.48
C TYR A 240 15.18 10.51 -12.36
N PRO A 241 16.01 10.65 -11.31
CA PRO A 241 15.94 11.70 -10.29
C PRO A 241 16.25 13.11 -10.83
N LYS A 242 15.54 14.13 -10.31
CA LYS A 242 15.79 15.54 -10.64
C LYS A 242 16.67 16.18 -9.58
N LYS A 243 17.57 17.09 -9.96
CA LYS A 243 18.23 17.95 -8.97
C LYS A 243 17.16 18.76 -8.23
N TYR A 244 17.25 18.79 -6.92
CA TYR A 244 16.43 19.59 -6.02
C TYR A 244 17.35 20.54 -5.27
N LYS A 245 16.99 21.81 -5.21
CA LYS A 245 17.72 22.82 -4.46
C LYS A 245 16.72 23.82 -3.90
N ASP A 246 16.70 23.95 -2.59
CA ASP A 246 16.08 25.04 -1.86
C ASP A 246 17.13 25.74 -0.98
N ASP A 247 16.70 26.74 -0.20
CA ASP A 247 17.59 27.53 0.66
C ASP A 247 18.27 26.71 1.77
N SER A 248 17.73 25.53 2.08
CA SER A 248 18.14 24.67 3.19
C SER A 248 18.78 23.35 2.75
N LEU A 249 18.49 22.87 1.53
CA LEU A 249 18.84 21.53 1.08
C LEU A 249 19.12 21.47 -0.43
N GLU A 250 20.26 20.90 -0.79
CA GLU A 250 20.61 20.53 -2.16
C GLU A 250 20.72 19.00 -2.26
N GLY A 251 20.06 18.41 -3.26
CA GLY A 251 19.98 16.97 -3.39
C GLY A 251 19.33 16.49 -4.69
N PHE A 252 18.86 15.25 -4.66
CA PHE A 252 18.12 14.63 -5.75
C PHE A 252 16.74 14.25 -5.25
N MET A 253 15.73 14.60 -6.03
CA MET A 253 14.36 14.23 -5.78
C MET A 253 13.98 13.05 -6.66
N TYR A 254 13.25 12.12 -6.06
CA TYR A 254 12.73 10.94 -6.71
C TYR A 254 11.30 10.69 -6.23
N PRO A 255 10.34 10.40 -7.13
CA PRO A 255 8.95 10.21 -6.74
C PRO A 255 8.79 8.95 -5.88
N LEU A 256 8.06 9.09 -4.78
CA LEU A 256 7.59 7.97 -3.96
C LEU A 256 6.13 7.68 -4.31
N TYR A 257 5.74 6.41 -4.32
CA TYR A 257 4.35 6.01 -4.47
C TYR A 257 3.93 5.10 -3.33
N PRO A 258 2.70 5.26 -2.83
CA PRO A 258 2.15 4.29 -1.90
C PRO A 258 2.18 2.89 -2.53
N ASN A 259 2.34 1.87 -1.69
CA ASN A 259 2.29 0.45 -2.07
C ASN A 259 3.44 -0.01 -3.01
N GLY A 260 4.63 0.58 -2.90
CA GLY A 260 5.82 -0.01 -3.53
C GLY A 260 5.99 0.26 -5.03
N ARG A 261 5.24 1.17 -5.65
CA ARG A 261 5.44 1.50 -7.08
C ARG A 261 6.61 2.48 -7.30
N PHE A 262 7.29 2.36 -8.44
CA PHE A 262 8.46 3.19 -8.77
C PHE A 262 8.45 3.78 -10.19
N TYR A 263 7.34 4.31 -10.73
CA TYR A 263 7.37 5.04 -12.02
C TYR A 263 6.21 6.03 -12.24
N GLY A 264 6.53 7.22 -12.80
CA GLY A 264 5.62 8.01 -13.64
C GLY A 264 5.66 9.55 -13.52
N SER A 265 5.43 10.08 -12.32
CA SER A 265 4.99 11.45 -12.02
C SER A 265 5.13 11.74 -10.53
N ALA A 266 5.82 12.81 -10.14
CA ALA A 266 5.91 13.20 -8.74
C ALA A 266 4.57 13.67 -8.17
N VAL A 267 4.33 13.39 -6.89
CA VAL A 267 3.28 14.03 -6.10
C VAL A 267 3.64 15.51 -5.96
N ARG A 268 3.13 16.33 -6.88
CA ARG A 268 3.19 17.78 -6.80
C ARG A 268 1.95 18.24 -6.06
N THR A 269 2.12 18.72 -4.83
CA THR A 269 1.03 19.44 -4.16
C THR A 269 0.85 20.81 -4.83
N SER A 270 -0.30 21.45 -4.68
CA SER A 270 -0.52 22.82 -5.15
C SER A 270 0.53 23.82 -4.62
N ASN A 271 1.13 23.52 -3.46
CA ASN A 271 2.14 24.33 -2.79
C ASN A 271 3.59 23.93 -3.12
N GLY A 272 3.78 23.11 -4.17
CA GLY A 272 5.09 22.60 -4.55
C GLY A 272 5.41 21.25 -3.92
N ILE A 273 6.70 20.99 -3.77
CA ILE A 273 7.24 19.70 -3.32
C ILE A 273 7.77 19.93 -1.91
N ARG A 274 7.31 19.15 -0.95
CA ARG A 274 7.78 19.21 0.44
C ARG A 274 8.53 17.93 0.80
N PRO A 275 9.63 18.02 1.56
CA PRO A 275 10.30 16.85 2.10
C PRO A 275 9.35 16.11 3.05
N CYS A 276 9.46 14.78 3.09
CA CYS A 276 8.75 13.96 4.05
C CYS A 276 9.41 14.08 5.43
N GLU A 277 8.60 14.03 6.49
CA GLU A 277 9.09 14.12 7.85
C GLU A 277 9.50 12.71 8.32
N ALA A 278 10.68 12.56 8.91
CA ALA A 278 11.05 11.31 9.56
C ALA A 278 10.04 11.01 10.67
N SER A 279 9.50 9.80 10.70
CA SER A 279 8.46 9.41 11.64
C SER A 279 8.77 8.03 12.18
N MET A 280 8.56 7.84 13.47
CA MET A 280 8.49 6.52 14.08
C MET A 280 7.02 6.15 14.18
N ARG A 281 6.62 4.99 13.66
CA ARG A 281 5.32 4.39 13.96
C ARG A 281 5.55 3.25 14.93
N GLY A 282 4.96 3.33 16.13
CA GLY A 282 4.91 2.18 17.04
C GLY A 282 4.11 1.05 16.40
N ILE A 283 4.65 -0.17 16.41
CA ILE A 283 3.96 -1.39 15.98
C ILE A 283 3.04 -1.91 17.08
N GLU A 284 3.27 -1.49 18.34
CA GLU A 284 2.26 -1.61 19.38
C GLU A 284 1.01 -0.87 18.89
N ALA A 285 0.07 -1.67 18.39
CA ALA A 285 -1.27 -1.23 18.08
C ALA A 285 -1.90 -0.82 19.40
N ALA A 286 -1.58 0.41 19.84
CA ALA A 286 -2.21 1.03 20.97
C ALA A 286 -3.70 0.80 20.78
N HIS A 287 -4.29 0.09 21.74
CA HIS A 287 -5.67 -0.35 21.59
C HIS A 287 -6.52 0.88 21.28
N PRO A 288 -7.43 0.79 20.28
CA PRO A 288 -8.29 1.91 19.96
C PRO A 288 -9.05 2.30 21.23
N GLU A 289 -9.27 3.60 21.42
CA GLU A 289 -10.01 4.07 22.59
C GLU A 289 -11.41 3.43 22.61
N THR A 290 -11.73 2.72 23.69
CA THR A 290 -13.01 2.02 23.88
C THR A 290 -13.99 2.79 24.74
N ASP A 291 -13.55 3.88 25.38
CA ASP A 291 -14.38 4.65 26.28
C ASP A 291 -15.36 5.59 25.54
N ASN A 292 -16.43 5.94 26.25
CA ASN A 292 -17.27 7.09 25.89
C ASN A 292 -16.55 8.39 26.24
N PHE A 293 -16.97 9.50 25.64
CA PHE A 293 -16.33 10.81 25.84
C PHE A 293 -17.32 11.88 26.28
N ILE A 294 -16.96 12.63 27.33
CA ILE A 294 -17.70 13.79 27.82
C ILE A 294 -16.90 15.08 27.63
N CYS A 295 -17.52 16.07 26.99
CA CYS A 295 -16.92 17.40 26.78
C CYS A 295 -17.48 18.38 27.83
N GLU A 296 -16.69 18.63 28.87
CA GLU A 296 -17.09 19.27 30.13
C GLU A 296 -17.83 20.61 29.96
N TYR A 297 -17.30 21.53 29.14
CA TYR A 297 -17.88 22.88 28.99
C TYR A 297 -19.29 22.91 28.39
N VAL A 298 -19.72 21.83 27.75
CA VAL A 298 -21.01 21.73 27.06
C VAL A 298 -21.87 20.60 27.59
N ASN A 299 -21.35 19.80 28.52
CA ASN A 299 -22.00 18.63 29.12
C ASN A 299 -22.64 17.71 28.07
N VAL A 300 -21.88 17.40 27.01
CA VAL A 300 -22.29 16.48 25.94
C VAL A 300 -21.45 15.23 26.03
N GLU A 301 -22.13 14.08 26.11
CA GLU A 301 -21.53 12.76 26.05
C GLU A 301 -21.67 12.14 24.65
N PHE A 302 -20.63 11.42 24.24
CA PHE A 302 -20.56 10.67 22.99
C PHE A 302 -20.27 9.20 23.28
N GLU A 303 -21.21 8.34 22.87
CA GLU A 303 -21.05 6.89 22.94
C GLU A 303 -19.97 6.39 21.97
N ASN A 304 -19.12 5.47 22.43
CA ASN A 304 -18.01 4.92 21.67
C ASN A 304 -18.45 4.27 20.35
N GLU A 305 -19.53 3.49 20.38
CA GLU A 305 -20.08 2.80 19.20
C GLU A 305 -20.34 3.79 18.05
N ARG A 306 -20.97 4.93 18.35
CA ARG A 306 -21.25 5.99 17.38
C ARG A 306 -19.98 6.67 16.88
N LEU A 307 -18.98 6.85 17.74
CA LEU A 307 -17.68 7.42 17.33
C LEU A 307 -16.95 6.49 16.37
N LEU A 308 -16.97 5.17 16.62
CA LEU A 308 -16.39 4.16 15.73
C LEU A 308 -17.08 4.14 14.35
N GLU A 309 -18.40 4.32 14.30
CA GLU A 309 -19.09 4.50 13.03
C GLU A 309 -18.58 5.75 12.28
N ILE A 310 -18.46 6.89 12.97
CA ILE A 310 -17.92 8.13 12.38
C ILE A 310 -16.49 7.92 11.87
N VAL A 311 -15.62 7.26 12.65
CA VAL A 311 -14.25 6.89 12.25
C VAL A 311 -14.27 6.05 10.98
N LYS A 312 -15.13 5.04 10.88
CA LYS A 312 -15.27 4.21 9.68
C LYS A 312 -15.63 5.02 8.44
N PHE A 313 -16.49 6.03 8.56
CA PHE A 313 -16.83 6.93 7.46
C PHE A 313 -15.70 7.92 7.13
N ALA A 314 -15.07 8.50 8.15
CA ALA A 314 -13.94 9.40 7.99
C ALA A 314 -12.75 8.68 7.33
N CYS A 315 -12.51 7.44 7.72
CA CYS A 315 -11.47 6.55 7.17
C CYS A 315 -11.66 6.35 5.66
N LYS A 316 -12.89 6.08 5.21
CA LYS A 316 -13.20 5.98 3.77
C LYS A 316 -12.97 7.28 3.00
N ALA A 317 -12.98 8.41 3.69
CA ALA A 317 -12.72 9.72 3.10
C ALA A 317 -11.24 10.14 3.16
N LEU A 318 -10.38 9.42 3.90
CA LEU A 318 -8.94 9.65 3.87
C LEU A 318 -8.40 9.49 2.44
N GLY A 319 -7.55 10.43 2.03
CA GLY A 319 -6.99 10.47 0.68
C GLY A 319 -7.92 11.06 -0.39
N THR A 320 -9.18 11.38 -0.07
CA THR A 320 -10.08 12.03 -1.05
C THR A 320 -9.81 13.54 -1.10
N GLN A 321 -9.16 14.02 -2.17
CA GLN A 321 -8.76 15.44 -2.34
C GLN A 321 -9.94 16.43 -2.44
N ALA A 322 -11.18 15.94 -2.56
CA ALA A 322 -12.35 16.78 -2.84
C ALA A 322 -12.99 17.43 -1.58
N ARG A 323 -12.49 17.18 -0.36
CA ARG A 323 -13.19 17.54 0.88
C ARG A 323 -12.31 18.35 1.85
N LYS A 324 -12.95 19.23 2.62
CA LYS A 324 -12.32 19.99 3.73
C LYS A 324 -11.84 19.07 4.86
N PHE A 325 -12.44 17.88 4.97
CA PHE A 325 -12.12 16.88 5.98
C PHE A 325 -11.80 15.54 5.30
N PRO A 326 -10.94 14.70 5.91
CA PRO A 326 -10.35 14.87 7.25
C PRO A 326 -9.36 16.04 7.29
N ALA A 327 -9.17 16.69 8.44
CA ALA A 327 -8.22 17.81 8.58
C ALA A 327 -7.00 17.36 9.41
N LYS A 328 -5.82 17.94 9.18
CA LYS A 328 -4.63 17.63 9.98
C LYS A 328 -4.84 18.17 11.39
N TYR A 329 -4.67 17.32 12.39
CA TYR A 329 -4.63 17.72 13.79
C TYR A 329 -3.21 18.17 14.14
N ASN A 330 -3.09 19.36 14.75
CA ASN A 330 -1.83 19.81 15.34
C ASN A 330 -2.08 20.10 16.82
N GLY A 331 -1.50 19.29 17.70
CA GLY A 331 -1.72 19.37 19.13
C GLY A 331 -1.01 18.24 19.89
N PRO A 332 -1.24 18.13 21.20
CA PRO A 332 -0.67 17.08 22.04
C PRO A 332 -1.11 15.67 21.62
N ALA A 333 -0.25 14.68 21.90
CA ALA A 333 -0.50 13.28 21.59
C ALA A 333 -1.67 12.68 22.37
N PHE A 334 -2.31 11.65 21.80
CA PHE A 334 -3.28 10.78 22.48
C PHE A 334 -2.58 9.49 22.93
N ASN A 335 -3.30 8.59 23.61
CA ASN A 335 -2.73 7.27 23.95
C ASN A 335 -2.54 6.39 22.71
N VAL A 336 -3.35 6.61 21.67
CA VAL A 336 -3.14 6.01 20.35
C VAL A 336 -2.04 6.79 19.62
N HIS A 337 -1.09 6.09 18.99
CA HIS A 337 -0.02 6.76 18.24
C HIS A 337 -0.53 7.54 17.02
N GLY A 338 0.03 8.75 16.84
CA GLY A 338 -0.20 9.61 15.67
C GLY A 338 0.54 9.13 14.41
N PRO A 339 0.43 9.85 13.28
CA PRO A 339 -0.20 11.17 13.10
C PRO A 339 -1.72 11.14 13.20
N TYR A 340 -2.33 12.27 13.60
CA TYR A 340 -3.77 12.38 13.79
C TYR A 340 -4.44 13.24 12.71
N VAL A 341 -5.69 12.90 12.44
CA VAL A 341 -6.63 13.70 11.66
C VAL A 341 -7.93 13.88 12.43
N THR A 342 -8.68 14.90 12.04
CA THR A 342 -9.97 15.19 12.64
C THR A 342 -11.11 15.07 11.64
N TRP A 343 -12.29 14.74 12.16
CA TRP A 343 -13.53 14.67 11.39
C TRP A 343 -14.70 15.27 12.17
N PRO A 344 -15.56 16.09 11.54
CA PRO A 344 -16.67 16.74 12.24
C PRO A 344 -17.72 15.74 12.73
N ILE A 345 -18.11 15.87 14.00
CA ILE A 345 -19.28 15.19 14.55
C ILE A 345 -20.51 16.05 14.27
N LYS A 346 -21.53 15.48 13.62
CA LYS A 346 -22.79 16.16 13.34
C LYS A 346 -23.84 15.78 14.38
N ASN A 347 -24.63 16.75 14.83
CA ASN A 347 -25.77 16.49 15.69
C ASN A 347 -26.85 15.68 14.94
N GLY A 348 -27.43 14.68 15.61
CA GLY A 348 -28.44 13.77 15.09
C GLY A 348 -27.91 12.41 14.58
N ASN A 349 -28.82 11.47 14.36
CA ASN A 349 -28.49 10.08 13.99
C ASN A 349 -27.98 9.91 12.54
N SER A 350 -27.83 11.01 11.78
CA SER A 350 -27.39 10.95 10.39
C SER A 350 -25.87 10.94 10.27
N ILE A 351 -25.31 9.76 10.02
CA ILE A 351 -23.87 9.57 9.84
C ILE A 351 -23.41 10.04 8.43
N ASN A 352 -24.29 9.96 7.43
CA ASN A 352 -23.92 10.09 6.01
C ASN A 352 -23.89 11.51 5.44
N GLY A 353 -24.31 12.54 6.17
CA GLY A 353 -24.23 13.93 5.69
C GLY A 353 -25.03 14.25 4.42
N ARG A 354 -25.72 13.29 3.78
CA ARG A 354 -26.78 13.53 2.81
C ARG A 354 -27.98 14.07 3.58
N LYS A 355 -28.06 15.39 3.63
CA LYS A 355 -29.24 16.12 4.11
C LYS A 355 -30.41 15.72 3.21
N ASN A 356 -31.55 15.38 3.81
CA ASN A 356 -32.82 15.64 3.13
C ASN A 356 -32.84 17.15 2.82
N PRO A 357 -33.18 17.56 1.59
CA PRO A 357 -33.07 18.94 1.15
C PRO A 357 -34.23 19.75 1.74
N LEU A 358 -34.09 20.22 2.97
CA LEU A 358 -34.82 21.37 3.46
C LEU A 358 -33.81 22.36 4.06
N PRO A 359 -33.41 23.37 3.26
CA PRO A 359 -32.37 24.31 3.62
C PRO A 359 -33.00 25.46 4.42
N THR A 360 -33.04 25.36 5.74
CA THR A 360 -33.06 26.57 6.57
C THR A 360 -31.63 27.06 6.71
N LEU A 361 -31.36 28.21 6.06
CA LEU A 361 -30.07 28.89 5.93
C LEU A 361 -29.36 29.14 7.28
N PHE A 362 -30.09 29.08 8.40
CA PHE A 362 -29.60 29.26 9.76
C PHE A 362 -28.80 28.08 10.34
N TYR A 363 -28.90 26.88 9.76
CA TYR A 363 -28.19 25.68 10.28
C TYR A 363 -26.75 25.53 9.76
N LEU A 364 -26.28 26.44 8.89
CA LEU A 364 -24.97 26.33 8.23
C LEU A 364 -23.81 26.93 9.04
N ILE A 365 -24.07 27.69 10.10
CA ILE A 365 -23.03 28.45 10.80
C ILE A 365 -22.71 27.90 12.22
N THR A 366 -23.56 27.05 12.82
CA THR A 366 -23.47 26.78 14.27
C THR A 366 -23.00 25.39 14.73
N ASN A 367 -22.85 24.36 13.87
CA ASN A 367 -22.86 22.97 14.36
C ASN A 367 -21.66 22.09 13.96
N TYR A 368 -20.44 22.60 14.09
CA TYR A 368 -19.23 21.77 14.11
C TYR A 368 -18.39 22.05 15.36
N LYS A 369 -19.02 22.00 16.53
CA LYS A 369 -18.34 22.21 17.82
C LYS A 369 -17.44 21.04 18.20
N PHE A 370 -17.69 19.85 17.67
CA PHE A 370 -16.97 18.64 18.06
C PHE A 370 -16.29 17.98 16.88
N ARG A 371 -15.19 17.28 17.15
CA ARG A 371 -14.47 16.46 16.20
C ARG A 371 -14.12 15.12 16.82
N VAL A 372 -14.27 14.07 16.02
CA VAL A 372 -13.55 12.82 16.25
C VAL A 372 -12.10 13.05 15.85
N VAL A 373 -11.17 12.60 16.69
CA VAL A 373 -9.76 12.49 16.34
C VAL A 373 -9.45 11.02 16.11
N MET A 374 -8.87 10.71 14.96
CA MET A 374 -8.42 9.37 14.60
C MET A 374 -7.01 9.43 14.03
N ASN A 375 -6.26 8.34 14.09
CA ASN A 375 -4.96 8.27 13.44
C ASN A 375 -5.07 7.83 11.97
N SER A 376 -3.93 7.76 11.27
CA SER A 376 -3.86 7.31 9.87
C SER A 376 -4.25 5.84 9.66
N GLU A 377 -4.32 5.05 10.72
CA GLU A 377 -4.74 3.64 10.72
C GLU A 377 -6.23 3.48 11.04
N CYS A 378 -6.96 4.60 11.04
CA CYS A 378 -8.40 4.63 11.31
C CYS A 378 -8.77 4.12 12.71
N MET A 379 -7.89 4.31 13.69
CA MET A 379 -8.16 4.04 15.10
C MET A 379 -8.68 5.31 15.78
N LEU A 380 -9.72 5.17 16.60
CA LEU A 380 -10.24 6.28 17.42
C LEU A 380 -9.19 6.67 18.46
N ALA A 381 -8.74 7.92 18.41
CA ALA A 381 -7.78 8.47 19.36
C ALA A 381 -8.46 9.30 20.46
N GLY A 382 -9.63 9.89 20.17
CA GLY A 382 -10.43 10.63 21.15
C GLY A 382 -11.41 11.62 20.51
N VAL A 383 -11.96 12.51 21.32
CA VAL A 383 -12.84 13.60 20.89
C VAL A 383 -12.25 14.93 21.31
N ILE A 384 -12.33 15.93 20.43
CA ILE A 384 -11.99 17.31 20.75
C ILE A 384 -13.20 18.21 20.52
N ALA A 385 -13.28 19.26 21.33
CA ALA A 385 -14.33 20.26 21.27
C ALA A 385 -13.72 21.65 21.06
N LYS A 386 -14.43 22.48 20.30
CA LYS A 386 -14.02 23.84 19.98
C LYS A 386 -14.14 24.71 21.24
N TYR A 387 -13.05 25.35 21.64
CA TYR A 387 -12.99 26.27 22.78
C TYR A 387 -13.31 27.70 22.32
N ASP A 388 -12.55 28.19 21.35
CA ASP A 388 -12.71 29.50 20.71
C ASP A 388 -12.76 29.35 19.17
N GLU A 389 -12.65 30.43 18.40
CA GLU A 389 -12.72 30.39 16.93
C GLU A 389 -11.72 29.43 16.26
N ASN A 390 -10.53 29.25 16.85
CA ASN A 390 -9.39 28.58 16.22
C ASN A 390 -8.77 27.47 17.08
N THR A 391 -9.15 27.36 18.35
CA THR A 391 -8.59 26.36 19.28
C THR A 391 -9.61 25.31 19.71
N PHE A 392 -9.08 24.15 20.07
CA PHE A 392 -9.83 23.03 20.61
C PHE A 392 -9.24 22.57 21.94
N TYR A 393 -10.05 21.84 22.71
CA TYR A 393 -9.63 21.10 23.90
C TYR A 393 -10.04 19.63 23.76
N LYS A 394 -9.31 18.73 24.43
CA LYS A 394 -9.67 17.30 24.49
C LYS A 394 -10.84 17.09 25.43
N CYS A 395 -11.78 16.25 25.01
CA CYS A 395 -12.83 15.76 25.88
C CYS A 395 -12.29 14.64 26.79
N ARG A 396 -12.91 14.48 27.95
CA ARG A 396 -12.53 13.47 28.95
C ARG A 396 -13.24 12.16 28.64
N ARG A 397 -12.71 11.05 29.11
CA ARG A 397 -13.42 9.77 29.11
C ARG A 397 -14.55 9.80 30.13
N SER A 398 -15.71 9.24 29.80
CA SER A 398 -16.86 9.24 30.71
C SER A 398 -16.64 8.36 31.95
N ASN A 399 -15.84 7.30 31.83
CA ASN A 399 -15.68 6.29 32.88
C ASN A 399 -14.83 6.79 34.06
N ASP A 400 -13.71 7.46 33.77
CA ASP A 400 -12.72 7.85 34.78
C ASP A 400 -12.38 9.36 34.76
N TYR A 401 -13.02 10.14 33.89
CA TYR A 401 -12.77 11.57 33.67
C TYR A 401 -11.32 11.92 33.29
N SER A 402 -10.53 10.93 32.87
CA SER A 402 -9.17 11.14 32.38
C SER A 402 -9.17 11.72 30.97
N ILE A 403 -8.09 12.43 30.62
CA ILE A 403 -7.87 12.97 29.27
C ILE A 403 -6.93 12.01 28.54
N PRO A 404 -7.30 11.49 27.35
CA PRO A 404 -6.40 10.59 26.63
C PRO A 404 -5.09 11.29 26.23
N GLY A 405 -3.96 10.66 26.54
CA GLY A 405 -2.63 11.26 26.40
C GLY A 405 -2.31 12.36 27.44
N GLY A 406 -3.12 12.51 28.49
CA GLY A 406 -2.91 13.46 29.58
C GLY A 406 -3.31 14.90 29.28
N GLU A 407 -3.22 15.73 30.31
CA GLU A 407 -3.36 17.19 30.21
C GLU A 407 -2.22 17.80 29.41
N SER A 408 -2.52 18.86 28.67
CA SER A 408 -1.51 19.60 27.92
C SER A 408 -1.93 21.06 27.78
N SER A 409 -0.95 21.94 27.94
CA SER A 409 -1.08 23.39 27.69
C SER A 409 -0.94 23.76 26.21
N THR A 410 -0.54 22.82 25.36
CA THR A 410 -0.34 23.07 23.93
C THR A 410 -1.69 23.25 23.24
N PRO A 411 -1.93 24.37 22.54
CA PRO A 411 -3.20 24.61 21.87
C PRO A 411 -3.41 23.59 20.75
N ILE A 412 -4.65 23.08 20.65
CA ILE A 412 -5.04 22.19 19.56
C ILE A 412 -5.57 23.04 18.41
N THR A 413 -5.04 22.83 17.21
CA THR A 413 -5.48 23.50 15.98
C THR A 413 -5.71 22.48 14.87
N GLU A 414 -6.46 22.88 13.84
CA GLU A 414 -6.71 22.08 12.64
C GLU A 414 -6.17 22.80 11.41
N THR A 415 -5.53 22.06 10.51
CA THR A 415 -5.20 22.57 9.17
C THR A 415 -6.00 21.80 8.13
N PRO A 416 -6.88 22.47 7.35
CA PRO A 416 -7.57 21.83 6.24
C PRO A 416 -6.57 21.19 5.28
N MET A 417 -6.90 20.02 4.73
CA MET A 417 -6.09 19.44 3.66
C MET A 417 -6.16 20.36 2.45
N LEU A 418 -5.03 20.95 2.08
CA LEU A 418 -4.92 21.80 0.90
C LEU A 418 -5.08 20.93 -0.35
N LYS A 419 -5.84 21.43 -1.32
CA LYS A 419 -6.06 20.79 -2.63
C LYS A 419 -4.77 20.65 -3.42
#